data_AF-A0A3S4FT54-F1
#
_entry.id   AF-A0A3S4FT54-F1
#
_cell.length_a   1.000
_cell.length_b   1.000
_cell.length_c   1.000
_cell.angle_alpha   90.00
_cell.angle_beta   90.00
_cell.angle_gamma   90.00
#
_symmetry.space_group_name_H-M   'P 1'
#
loop_
_entity.id
_entity.type
_entity.pdbx_description
1 polymer ?
#
loop_
_entity_poly.entity_id
_entity_poly.type
_entity_poly.pdbx_seq_one_letter_code
_entity_poly.pdbx_strand_id
1 'polypeptide(L)'
;MMVLSIVVLLALISVLFYHRVSLMLSSLLLLAYTAVMGAIGLWSFWMLLPLAVILLPLNVTSLRRGWLSAPALKAFRKVMPPMSTTEKEAIDAGTTWWEGDLFRGAPDWNKLHNYPQPQLSAEEQAFIDGPVEEACRMANDFQITHELADLPPELWAYLKEHRFFAMIIKKEFGGLEFSPYAQARVLQKLAGVSGILAITVGVPNSLGPGELLQHYGTEEQKNRYLPGLARGEEIPCFALTSPEAGSDAGAIPDVGTVCMGEWQGEQVLGMRLTWNKRYITLAPVATVLGLAFKLYDPNHLLSDNEAPGITCALIPTSTPAWRSATATSR
;
A
#
# COMPACT_ATOMS: atom_id res chain seq x y z
N MET A 1 54.51 -24.25 -6.20
CA MET A 1 53.70 -24.35 -7.44
C MET A 1 52.28 -24.86 -7.19
N MET A 2 52.10 -26.00 -6.51
CA MET A 2 50.75 -26.53 -6.20
C MET A 2 49.91 -25.58 -5.32
N VAL A 3 50.44 -25.04 -4.22
CA VAL A 3 49.72 -24.08 -3.37
C VAL A 3 49.27 -22.84 -4.15
N LEU A 4 50.14 -22.32 -5.02
CA LEU A 4 49.83 -21.18 -5.88
C LEU A 4 48.66 -21.49 -6.83
N SER A 5 48.62 -22.69 -7.42
CA SER A 5 47.51 -23.11 -8.29
C SER A 5 46.16 -23.22 -7.55
N ILE A 6 46.16 -23.50 -6.24
CA ILE A 6 44.93 -23.51 -5.42
C ILE A 6 44.48 -22.08 -5.14
N VAL A 7 45.41 -21.18 -4.81
CA VAL A 7 45.10 -19.76 -4.60
C VAL A 7 44.50 -19.13 -5.87
N VAL A 8 45.06 -19.46 -7.04
CA VAL A 8 44.53 -19.01 -8.34
C VAL A 8 43.15 -19.60 -8.62
N LEU A 9 42.88 -20.86 -8.27
CA LEU A 9 41.54 -21.44 -8.38
C LEU A 9 40.53 -20.67 -7.52
N LEU A 10 40.88 -20.38 -6.26
CA LEU A 10 39.99 -19.64 -5.36
C LEU A 10 39.75 -18.22 -5.87
N ALA A 11 40.79 -17.53 -6.35
CA ALA A 11 40.66 -16.23 -6.98
C ALA A 11 39.76 -16.28 -8.23
N LEU A 12 39.92 -17.30 -9.08
CA LEU A 12 39.06 -17.52 -10.26
C LEU A 12 37.60 -17.70 -9.83
N ILE A 13 37.32 -18.55 -8.85
CA ILE A 13 35.97 -18.76 -8.31
C ILE A 13 35.41 -17.42 -7.80
N SER A 14 36.17 -16.67 -7.00
CA SER A 14 35.76 -15.38 -6.48
C SER A 14 35.45 -14.36 -7.58
N VAL A 15 36.28 -14.29 -8.63
CA VAL A 15 36.07 -13.41 -9.79
C VAL A 15 34.80 -13.80 -10.56
N LEU A 16 34.59 -15.10 -10.80
CA LEU A 16 33.39 -15.61 -11.48
C LEU A 16 32.11 -15.26 -10.70
N PHE A 17 32.15 -15.41 -9.37
CA PHE A 17 31.06 -15.00 -8.50
C PHE A 17 30.85 -13.48 -8.49
N TYR A 18 31.92 -12.70 -8.37
CA TYR A 18 31.87 -11.23 -8.31
C TYR A 18 31.26 -10.64 -9.59
N HIS A 19 31.67 -11.14 -10.75
CA HIS A 19 31.14 -10.72 -12.05
C HIS A 19 29.82 -11.40 -12.45
N ARG A 20 29.22 -12.22 -11.57
CA ARG A 20 27.95 -12.92 -11.80
C ARG A 20 27.94 -13.70 -13.12
N VAL A 21 29.06 -14.33 -13.46
CA VAL A 21 29.20 -15.10 -14.70
C VAL A 21 28.24 -16.29 -14.67
N SER A 22 27.58 -16.58 -15.80
CA SER A 22 26.60 -17.67 -15.88
C SER A 22 27.17 -19.00 -15.36
N LEU A 23 26.34 -19.80 -14.70
CA LEU A 23 26.78 -21.05 -14.06
C LEU A 23 27.44 -22.01 -15.05
N MET A 24 26.92 -22.09 -16.28
CA MET A 24 27.47 -22.95 -17.33
C MET A 24 28.86 -22.50 -17.76
N LEU A 25 29.05 -21.20 -18.02
CA LEU A 25 30.35 -20.65 -18.41
C LEU A 25 31.36 -20.77 -17.26
N SER A 26 30.95 -20.47 -16.03
CA SER A 26 31.77 -20.67 -14.83
C SER A 26 32.21 -22.13 -14.67
N SER A 27 31.30 -23.08 -14.91
CA SER A 27 31.61 -24.52 -14.85
C SER A 27 32.61 -24.95 -15.92
N LEU A 28 32.47 -24.45 -17.15
CA LEU A 28 33.41 -24.69 -18.23
C LEU A 28 34.80 -24.13 -17.93
N LEU A 29 34.88 -22.92 -17.38
CA LEU A 29 36.15 -22.28 -17.00
C LEU A 29 36.87 -23.04 -15.88
N LEU A 30 36.14 -23.57 -14.90
CA LEU A 30 36.71 -24.40 -13.83
C LEU A 30 37.22 -25.76 -14.34
N LEU A 31 36.48 -26.41 -15.25
CA LEU A 31 36.93 -27.63 -15.92
C LEU A 31 38.16 -27.37 -16.80
N ALA A 32 38.17 -26.28 -17.56
CA ALA A 32 39.31 -25.88 -18.40
C ALA A 32 40.55 -25.60 -17.55
N TYR A 33 40.41 -24.83 -16.46
CA TYR A 33 41.51 -24.56 -15.53
C TYR A 33 42.08 -25.86 -14.95
N THR A 34 41.20 -26.78 -14.53
CA THR A 34 41.60 -28.09 -13.97
C THR A 34 42.32 -28.96 -15.01
N ALA A 35 41.87 -28.94 -16.27
CA ALA A 35 42.52 -29.66 -17.37
C ALA A 35 43.90 -29.09 -17.70
N VAL A 36 44.06 -27.76 -17.70
CA VAL A 36 45.36 -27.10 -17.90
C VAL A 36 46.33 -27.45 -16.77
N MET A 37 45.88 -27.39 -15.51
CA MET A 37 46.69 -27.80 -14.35
C MET A 37 47.10 -29.28 -14.41
N GLY A 38 46.22 -30.14 -14.97
CA GLY A 38 46.53 -31.54 -15.27
C GLY A 38 47.61 -31.70 -16.34
N ALA A 39 47.51 -30.95 -17.44
CA ALA A 39 48.44 -31.02 -18.58
C ALA A 39 49.86 -30.58 -18.21
N ILE A 40 50.00 -29.58 -17.34
CA ILE A 40 51.29 -29.11 -16.84
C ILE A 40 51.84 -29.97 -15.67
N GLY A 41 51.15 -31.06 -15.31
CA GLY A 41 51.58 -32.01 -14.28
C GLY A 41 51.49 -31.48 -12.85
N LEU A 42 50.83 -30.34 -12.62
CA LEU A 42 50.65 -29.82 -11.27
C LEU A 42 49.54 -30.58 -10.53
N TRP A 43 48.46 -30.94 -11.22
CA TRP A 43 47.33 -31.71 -10.69
C TRP A 43 47.16 -33.03 -11.42
N SER A 44 46.42 -33.97 -10.82
CA SER A 44 46.03 -35.21 -11.50
C SER A 44 44.88 -34.95 -12.46
N PHE A 45 44.96 -35.45 -13.70
CA PHE A 45 43.85 -35.41 -14.67
C PHE A 45 42.56 -36.04 -14.13
N TRP A 46 42.68 -37.00 -13.21
CA TRP A 46 41.55 -37.64 -12.55
C TRP A 46 40.68 -36.67 -11.73
N MET A 47 41.18 -35.46 -11.40
CA MET A 47 40.42 -34.42 -10.70
C MET A 47 39.26 -33.85 -11.54
N LEU A 48 39.28 -34.03 -12.86
CA LEU A 48 38.17 -33.61 -13.73
C LEU A 48 36.87 -34.39 -13.45
N LEU A 49 36.99 -35.67 -13.09
CA LEU A 49 35.87 -36.58 -12.85
C LEU A 49 35.02 -36.17 -11.63
N PRO A 50 35.57 -36.01 -10.42
CA PRO A 50 34.80 -35.56 -9.26
C PRO A 50 34.27 -34.12 -9.46
N LEU A 51 35.04 -33.24 -10.12
CA LEU A 51 34.57 -31.89 -10.43
C LEU A 51 33.35 -31.90 -11.37
N ALA A 52 33.37 -32.71 -12.43
CA ALA A 52 32.24 -32.88 -13.33
C ALA A 52 31.01 -33.46 -12.62
N VAL A 53 31.19 -34.43 -11.71
CA VAL A 53 30.11 -35.01 -10.89
C VAL A 53 29.45 -33.96 -9.99
N ILE A 54 30.19 -32.97 -9.50
CA ILE A 54 29.64 -31.86 -8.69
C ILE A 54 28.94 -30.83 -9.58
N LEU A 55 29.55 -30.44 -10.70
CA LEU A 55 29.05 -29.36 -11.56
C LEU A 55 27.83 -29.78 -12.40
N LEU A 56 27.70 -31.05 -12.75
CA LEU A 56 26.61 -31.53 -13.60
C LEU A 56 25.22 -31.39 -12.93
N PRO A 57 25.01 -31.82 -11.68
CA PRO A 57 23.75 -31.55 -10.95
C PRO A 57 23.47 -30.07 -10.75
N LEU A 58 24.50 -29.21 -10.67
CA LEU A 58 24.33 -27.76 -10.54
C LEU A 58 23.83 -27.10 -11.83
N ASN A 59 24.29 -27.57 -13.00
CA ASN A 59 23.90 -27.03 -14.30
C ASN A 59 22.58 -27.58 -14.82
N VAL A 60 22.19 -28.79 -14.44
CA VAL A 60 20.90 -29.37 -14.81
C VAL A 60 19.80 -28.88 -13.88
N THR A 61 18.92 -28.01 -14.38
CA THR A 61 17.87 -27.34 -13.59
C THR A 61 17.00 -28.30 -12.77
N SER A 62 16.61 -29.45 -13.34
CA SER A 62 15.79 -30.45 -12.63
C SER A 62 16.52 -31.07 -11.44
N LEU A 63 17.80 -31.42 -11.62
CA LEU A 63 18.64 -31.98 -10.55
C LEU A 63 18.94 -30.94 -9.49
N ARG A 64 19.34 -29.72 -9.89
CA ARG A 64 19.59 -28.61 -8.95
C ARG A 64 18.36 -28.32 -8.10
N ARG A 65 17.18 -28.25 -8.71
CA ARG A 65 15.93 -27.99 -7.97
C ARG A 65 15.61 -29.13 -7.00
N GLY A 66 15.72 -30.38 -7.45
CA GLY A 66 15.39 -31.55 -6.63
C GLY A 66 16.35 -31.77 -5.46
N TRP A 67 17.66 -31.67 -5.71
CA TRP A 67 18.69 -32.08 -4.73
C TRP A 67 19.21 -30.93 -3.87
N LEU A 68 19.15 -29.69 -4.36
CA LEU A 68 19.75 -28.54 -3.68
C LEU A 68 18.72 -27.48 -3.31
N SER A 69 18.04 -26.89 -4.31
CA SER A 69 17.20 -25.71 -4.08
C SER A 69 15.96 -26.00 -3.23
N ALA A 70 15.21 -27.08 -3.52
CA ALA A 70 13.99 -27.40 -2.77
C ALA A 70 14.26 -27.81 -1.31
N PRO A 71 15.27 -28.67 -1.00
CA PRO A 71 15.66 -28.94 0.37
C PRO A 71 16.13 -27.70 1.13
N ALA A 72 16.95 -26.85 0.50
CA ALA A 72 17.42 -25.60 1.09
C ALA A 72 16.25 -24.65 1.41
N LEU A 73 15.30 -24.50 0.48
CA LEU A 73 14.09 -23.71 0.70
C LEU A 73 13.22 -24.27 1.83
N LYS A 74 13.08 -25.60 1.93
CA LYS A 74 12.34 -26.26 3.02
C LYS A 74 12.99 -26.00 4.38
N ALA A 75 14.32 -25.97 4.45
CA ALA A 75 15.04 -25.62 5.66
C ALA A 75 14.84 -24.13 6.01
N PHE A 76 14.98 -23.24 5.02
CA PHE A 76 14.81 -21.79 5.21
C PHE A 76 13.41 -21.41 5.69
N ARG A 77 12.36 -22.07 5.15
CA ARG A 77 10.96 -21.85 5.58
C ARG A 77 10.72 -22.10 7.07
N LYS A 78 11.55 -22.92 7.74
CA LYS A 78 11.43 -23.14 9.19
C LYS A 78 11.91 -21.97 10.03
N VAL A 79 12.70 -21.06 9.44
CA VAL A 79 13.32 -19.92 10.11
C VAL A 79 12.57 -18.61 9.80
N MET A 80 11.71 -18.61 8.78
CA MET A 80 10.88 -17.44 8.49
C MET A 80 9.80 -17.27 9.57
N PRO A 81 9.58 -16.04 10.07
CA PRO A 81 8.52 -15.78 11.04
C PRO A 81 7.15 -16.13 10.43
N PRO A 82 6.22 -16.68 11.21
CA PRO A 82 4.85 -16.89 10.76
C PRO A 82 4.20 -15.52 10.51
N MET A 83 3.50 -15.41 9.39
CA MET A 83 2.71 -14.24 9.04
C MET A 83 1.38 -14.30 9.78
N SER A 84 0.96 -13.19 10.39
CA SER A 84 -0.37 -13.10 11.01
C SER A 84 -1.47 -13.21 9.95
N THR A 85 -2.67 -13.62 10.34
CA THR A 85 -3.83 -13.71 9.42
C THR A 85 -4.10 -12.37 8.75
N THR A 86 -4.01 -11.26 9.50
CA THR A 86 -4.23 -9.91 8.99
C THR A 86 -3.14 -9.48 8.01
N GLU A 87 -1.86 -9.76 8.28
CA GLU A 87 -0.78 -9.47 7.31
C GLU A 87 -0.96 -10.26 6.02
N LYS A 88 -1.40 -11.51 6.14
CA LYS A 88 -1.68 -12.36 4.99
C LYS A 88 -2.85 -11.80 4.17
N GLU A 89 -3.95 -11.43 4.82
CA GLU A 89 -5.09 -10.80 4.15
C GLU A 89 -4.71 -9.47 3.48
N ALA A 90 -3.86 -8.66 4.11
CA ALA A 90 -3.36 -7.43 3.53
C ALA A 90 -2.48 -7.67 2.29
N ILE A 91 -1.63 -8.71 2.31
CA ILE A 91 -0.82 -9.12 1.16
C ILE A 91 -1.70 -9.70 0.05
N ASP A 92 -2.67 -10.54 0.40
CA ASP A 92 -3.59 -11.20 -0.54
C ASP A 92 -4.58 -10.19 -1.17
N ALA A 93 -4.93 -9.12 -0.46
CA ALA A 93 -5.71 -8.00 -0.99
C ALA A 93 -4.91 -7.13 -1.97
N GLY A 94 -3.59 -7.17 -1.88
CA GLY A 94 -2.69 -6.46 -2.79
C GLY A 94 -2.59 -7.13 -4.16
N THR A 95 -2.27 -6.35 -5.19
CA THR A 95 -1.85 -6.90 -6.48
C THR A 95 -0.34 -6.90 -6.56
N THR A 96 0.24 -7.92 -7.21
CA THR A 96 1.67 -7.94 -7.53
C THR A 96 1.86 -7.42 -8.95
N TRP A 97 2.66 -6.37 -9.08
CA TRP A 97 3.03 -5.74 -10.34
C TRP A 97 4.36 -6.32 -10.84
N TRP A 98 5.22 -5.51 -11.46
CA TRP A 98 6.48 -5.97 -12.01
C TRP A 98 7.51 -6.37 -10.95
N GLU A 99 7.42 -5.80 -9.74
CA GLU A 99 8.25 -6.20 -8.60
C GLU A 99 8.08 -7.70 -8.27
N GLY A 100 6.93 -8.30 -8.58
CA GLY A 100 6.73 -9.75 -8.48
C GLY A 100 7.72 -10.55 -9.35
N ASP A 101 8.14 -10.02 -10.51
CA ASP A 101 9.14 -10.64 -11.38
C ASP A 101 10.56 -10.50 -10.78
N LEU A 102 10.82 -9.34 -10.16
CA LEU A 102 12.06 -9.03 -9.46
C LEU A 102 12.26 -9.96 -8.25
N PHE A 103 11.26 -10.10 -7.38
CA PHE A 103 11.33 -10.95 -6.19
C PHE A 103 11.38 -12.45 -6.51
N ARG A 104 10.89 -12.86 -7.70
CA ARG A 104 11.06 -14.23 -8.22
C ARG A 104 12.46 -14.51 -8.78
N GLY A 105 13.32 -13.49 -8.88
CA GLY A 105 14.67 -13.61 -9.45
C GLY A 105 14.68 -13.81 -10.96
N ALA A 106 13.58 -13.47 -11.66
CA ALA A 106 13.44 -13.58 -13.11
C ALA A 106 12.73 -12.34 -13.66
N PRO A 107 13.33 -11.13 -13.52
CA PRO A 107 12.72 -9.89 -13.97
C PRO A 107 12.55 -9.87 -15.49
N ASP A 108 11.33 -9.61 -15.96
CA ASP A 108 11.07 -9.32 -17.36
C ASP A 108 11.16 -7.80 -17.60
N TRP A 109 12.31 -7.34 -18.08
CA TRP A 109 12.54 -5.92 -18.32
C TRP A 109 11.70 -5.36 -19.47
N ASN A 110 11.34 -6.19 -20.45
CA ASN A 110 10.48 -5.76 -21.55
C ASN A 110 9.08 -5.43 -21.02
N LYS A 111 8.55 -6.25 -20.10
CA LYS A 111 7.30 -5.95 -19.41
C LYS A 111 7.36 -4.59 -18.69
N LEU A 112 8.45 -4.29 -17.97
CA LEU A 112 8.62 -2.99 -17.30
C LEU A 112 8.67 -1.84 -18.30
N HIS A 113 9.45 -1.97 -19.37
CA HIS A 113 9.66 -0.89 -20.35
C HIS A 113 8.43 -0.66 -21.24
N ASN A 114 7.57 -1.66 -21.38
CA ASN A 114 6.35 -1.59 -22.18
C ASN A 114 5.12 -1.11 -21.40
N TYR A 115 5.23 -0.79 -20.10
CA TYR A 115 4.11 -0.14 -19.42
C TYR A 115 3.81 1.21 -20.08
N PRO A 116 2.54 1.49 -20.41
CA PRO A 116 2.18 2.74 -21.05
C PRO A 116 2.53 3.90 -20.11
N GLN A 117 3.12 4.96 -20.67
CA GLN A 117 3.30 6.18 -19.91
C GLN A 117 1.92 6.73 -19.56
N PRO A 118 1.65 7.03 -18.28
CA PRO A 118 0.38 7.61 -17.91
C PRO A 118 0.26 9.01 -18.51
N GLN A 119 -0.91 9.30 -19.08
CA GLN A 119 -1.20 10.57 -19.74
C GLN A 119 -2.44 11.18 -19.11
N LEU A 120 -2.46 12.51 -19.05
CA LEU A 120 -3.63 13.27 -18.61
C LEU A 120 -4.57 13.43 -19.80
N SER A 121 -5.86 13.25 -19.57
CA SER A 121 -6.90 13.72 -20.48
C SER A 121 -6.88 15.25 -20.56
N ALA A 122 -7.51 15.80 -21.60
CA ALA A 122 -7.61 17.24 -21.77
C ALA A 122 -8.32 17.93 -20.59
N GLU A 123 -9.32 17.27 -19.99
CA GLU A 123 -10.05 17.77 -18.83
C GLU A 123 -9.18 17.80 -17.57
N GLU A 124 -8.43 16.72 -17.30
CA GLU A 124 -7.50 16.65 -16.16
C GLU A 124 -6.36 17.66 -16.29
N GLN A 125 -5.82 17.83 -17.50
CA GLN A 125 -4.79 18.82 -17.78
C GLN A 125 -5.34 20.25 -17.58
N ALA A 126 -6.53 20.54 -18.09
CA ALA A 126 -7.19 21.84 -17.89
C ALA A 126 -7.47 22.12 -16.41
N PHE A 127 -7.80 21.09 -15.62
CA PHE A 127 -7.96 21.24 -14.17
C PHE A 127 -6.64 21.62 -13.48
N ILE A 128 -5.54 20.98 -13.86
CA ILE A 128 -4.20 21.27 -13.35
C ILE A 128 -3.73 22.68 -13.74
N ASP A 129 -4.02 23.11 -14.97
CA ASP A 129 -3.55 24.40 -15.50
C ASP A 129 -4.43 25.59 -15.11
N GLY A 130 -5.67 25.34 -14.67
CA GLY A 130 -6.59 26.36 -14.17
C GLY A 130 -6.80 26.24 -12.67
N PRO A 131 -7.82 25.49 -12.20
CA PRO A 131 -8.16 25.37 -10.80
C PRO A 131 -6.98 25.12 -9.85
N VAL A 132 -6.07 24.21 -10.18
CA VAL A 132 -4.94 23.89 -9.30
C VAL A 132 -3.93 25.05 -9.22
N GLU A 133 -3.66 25.76 -10.33
CA GLU A 133 -2.82 26.96 -10.30
C GLU A 133 -3.41 28.05 -9.42
N GLU A 134 -4.72 28.26 -9.50
CA GLU A 134 -5.39 29.25 -8.67
C GLU A 134 -5.34 28.88 -7.19
N ALA A 135 -5.62 27.61 -6.85
CA ALA A 135 -5.49 27.13 -5.47
C ALA A 135 -4.05 27.31 -4.94
N CYS A 136 -3.04 27.03 -5.75
CA CYS A 136 -1.64 27.29 -5.42
C CYS A 136 -1.37 28.78 -5.20
N ARG A 137 -1.95 29.67 -6.01
CA ARG A 137 -1.79 31.13 -5.87
C ARG A 137 -2.45 31.68 -4.61
N MET A 138 -3.61 31.13 -4.25
CA MET A 138 -4.35 31.49 -3.02
C MET A 138 -3.66 30.98 -1.76
N ALA A 139 -2.81 29.95 -1.87
CA ALA A 139 -2.15 29.33 -0.73
C ALA A 139 -0.92 30.12 -0.27
N ASN A 140 -0.93 30.52 0.99
CA ASN A 140 0.25 31.01 1.70
C ASN A 140 0.60 30.04 2.82
N ASP A 141 1.66 29.26 2.65
CA ASP A 141 2.02 28.19 3.60
C ASP A 141 2.33 28.74 4.99
N PHE A 142 2.95 29.92 5.10
CA PHE A 142 3.23 30.54 6.40
C PHE A 142 1.93 30.89 7.13
N GLN A 143 0.98 31.51 6.44
CA GLN A 143 -0.34 31.82 7.01
C GLN A 143 -1.07 30.55 7.44
N ILE A 144 -1.08 29.53 6.58
CA ILE A 144 -1.73 28.23 6.85
C ILE A 144 -1.15 27.57 8.10
N THR A 145 0.19 27.54 8.21
CA THR A 145 0.87 26.75 9.25
C THR A 145 1.12 27.48 10.55
N HIS A 146 1.41 28.80 10.50
CA HIS A 146 1.84 29.57 11.68
C HIS A 146 0.78 30.54 12.21
N GLU A 147 -0.13 31.05 11.36
CA GLU A 147 -1.12 32.04 11.76
C GLU A 147 -2.50 31.42 12.02
N LEU A 148 -2.97 30.60 11.09
CA LEU A 148 -4.33 30.04 11.13
C LEU A 148 -4.37 28.62 11.72
N ALA A 149 -3.31 27.84 11.51
CA ALA A 149 -3.32 26.39 11.70
C ALA A 149 -4.48 25.69 10.94
N ASP A 150 -4.92 26.29 9.83
CA ASP A 150 -5.99 25.86 8.93
C ASP A 150 -5.83 26.56 7.58
N LEU A 151 -6.57 26.14 6.56
CA LEU A 151 -6.65 26.86 5.28
C LEU A 151 -7.48 28.15 5.44
N PRO A 152 -7.14 29.23 4.72
CA PRO A 152 -7.98 30.42 4.66
C PRO A 152 -9.41 30.08 4.20
N PRO A 153 -10.47 30.72 4.76
CA PRO A 153 -11.87 30.44 4.39
C PRO A 153 -12.16 30.55 2.89
N GLU A 154 -11.54 31.51 2.21
CA GLU A 154 -11.64 31.69 0.76
C GLU A 154 -11.03 30.53 -0.03
N LEU A 155 -9.92 29.97 0.45
CA LEU A 155 -9.31 28.78 -0.16
C LEU A 155 -10.20 27.55 0.10
N TRP A 156 -10.75 27.41 1.31
CA TRP A 156 -11.74 26.36 1.60
C TRP A 156 -12.95 26.43 0.65
N ALA A 157 -13.52 27.62 0.45
CA ALA A 157 -14.65 27.83 -0.45
C ALA A 157 -14.28 27.48 -1.89
N TYR A 158 -13.12 27.94 -2.36
CA TYR A 158 -12.61 27.66 -3.70
C TYR A 158 -12.44 26.15 -3.96
N LEU A 159 -11.82 25.43 -3.01
CA LEU A 159 -11.61 23.99 -3.13
C LEU A 159 -12.93 23.22 -3.23
N LYS A 160 -13.96 23.63 -2.49
CA LYS A 160 -15.30 23.02 -2.55
C LYS A 160 -15.98 23.31 -3.89
N GLU A 161 -16.00 24.58 -4.30
CA GLU A 161 -16.63 25.02 -5.55
C GLU A 161 -16.04 24.28 -6.76
N HIS A 162 -14.72 24.09 -6.77
CA HIS A 162 -14.00 23.42 -7.85
C HIS A 162 -13.82 21.91 -7.63
N ARG A 163 -14.53 21.31 -6.67
CA ARG A 163 -14.59 19.84 -6.45
C ARG A 163 -13.25 19.17 -6.15
N PHE A 164 -12.32 19.87 -5.50
CA PHE A 164 -11.03 19.31 -5.12
C PHE A 164 -11.16 18.08 -4.20
N PHE A 165 -12.23 17.97 -3.41
CA PHE A 165 -12.48 16.83 -2.51
C PHE A 165 -13.18 15.63 -3.17
N ALA A 166 -13.41 15.69 -4.49
CA ALA A 166 -14.22 14.73 -5.23
C ALA A 166 -13.63 14.36 -6.59
N MET A 167 -12.29 14.38 -6.70
CA MET A 167 -11.58 13.99 -7.91
C MET A 167 -11.85 12.53 -8.29
N ILE A 168 -11.90 11.63 -7.31
CA ILE A 168 -12.11 10.19 -7.54
C ILE A 168 -13.59 9.76 -7.58
N ILE A 169 -14.52 10.66 -7.27
CA ILE A 169 -15.94 10.35 -7.28
C ILE A 169 -16.41 10.34 -8.73
N LYS A 170 -17.15 9.29 -9.14
CA LYS A 170 -17.69 9.18 -10.49
C LYS A 170 -18.58 10.37 -10.87
N LYS A 171 -18.60 10.70 -12.16
CA LYS A 171 -19.40 11.82 -12.69
C LYS A 171 -20.90 11.63 -12.49
N GLU A 172 -21.38 10.39 -12.45
CA GLU A 172 -22.79 10.07 -12.17
C GLU A 172 -23.27 10.58 -10.80
N PHE A 173 -22.35 10.70 -9.83
CA PHE A 173 -22.60 11.29 -8.52
C PHE A 173 -22.17 12.76 -8.41
N GLY A 174 -21.73 13.37 -9.51
CA GLY A 174 -21.32 14.77 -9.58
C GLY A 174 -19.84 15.04 -9.27
N GLY A 175 -19.02 14.00 -9.14
CA GLY A 175 -17.56 14.13 -9.01
C GLY A 175 -16.86 14.37 -10.34
N LEU A 176 -15.52 14.30 -10.35
CA LEU A 176 -14.70 14.56 -11.53
C LEU A 176 -14.26 13.28 -12.26
N GLU A 177 -14.27 12.13 -11.59
CA GLU A 177 -13.83 10.83 -12.14
C GLU A 177 -12.44 10.86 -12.77
N PHE A 178 -11.53 11.55 -12.12
CA PHE A 178 -10.14 11.65 -12.53
C PHE A 178 -9.37 10.36 -12.28
N SER A 179 -8.40 10.10 -13.14
CA SER A 179 -7.49 8.98 -13.02
C SER A 179 -6.60 9.11 -11.77
N PRO A 180 -6.09 7.98 -11.23
CA PRO A 180 -5.09 8.00 -10.17
C PRO A 180 -3.84 8.83 -10.54
N TYR A 181 -3.50 8.89 -11.83
CA TYR A 181 -2.41 9.73 -12.31
C TYR A 181 -2.72 11.22 -12.18
N ALA A 182 -3.90 11.67 -12.61
CA ALA A 182 -4.32 13.06 -12.45
C ALA A 182 -4.38 13.46 -10.97
N GLN A 183 -4.95 12.62 -10.11
CA GLN A 183 -4.93 12.85 -8.67
C GLN A 183 -3.50 13.04 -8.16
N ALA A 184 -2.57 12.14 -8.52
CA ALA A 184 -1.16 12.25 -8.10
C ALA A 184 -0.51 13.55 -8.58
N ARG A 185 -0.79 13.98 -9.82
CA ARG A 185 -0.27 15.24 -10.38
C ARG A 185 -0.84 16.48 -9.72
N VAL A 186 -2.13 16.49 -9.40
CA VAL A 186 -2.78 17.56 -8.61
C VAL A 186 -2.12 17.67 -7.23
N LEU A 187 -2.04 16.56 -6.49
CA LEU A 187 -1.47 16.55 -5.14
C LEU A 187 0.01 16.94 -5.14
N GLN A 188 0.79 16.47 -6.12
CA GLN A 188 2.19 16.84 -6.27
C GLN A 188 2.37 18.35 -6.48
N LYS A 189 1.49 18.98 -7.27
CA LYS A 189 1.53 20.42 -7.53
C LYS A 189 1.17 21.23 -6.28
N LEU A 190 0.09 20.86 -5.60
CA LEU A 190 -0.32 21.49 -4.33
C LEU A 190 0.78 21.36 -3.26
N ALA A 191 1.40 20.18 -3.15
CA ALA A 191 2.48 19.93 -2.18
C ALA A 191 3.74 20.77 -2.46
N GLY A 192 3.92 21.25 -3.69
CA GLY A 192 4.98 22.19 -4.05
C GLY A 192 4.82 23.57 -3.41
N VAL A 193 3.61 23.93 -2.97
CA VAL A 193 3.32 25.20 -2.28
C VAL A 193 3.02 24.99 -0.81
N SER A 194 2.19 24.01 -0.44
CA SER A 194 1.87 23.70 0.96
C SER A 194 1.55 22.22 1.16
N GLY A 195 2.25 21.59 2.10
CA GLY A 195 1.96 20.20 2.50
C GLY A 195 0.58 20.05 3.15
N ILE A 196 0.12 21.05 3.89
CA ILE A 196 -1.20 21.03 4.54
C ILE A 196 -2.31 21.08 3.49
N LEU A 197 -2.19 21.96 2.48
CA LEU A 197 -3.13 22.00 1.37
C LEU A 197 -3.23 20.66 0.64
N ALA A 198 -2.08 20.06 0.31
CA ALA A 198 -2.03 18.76 -0.35
C ALA A 198 -2.68 17.65 0.49
N ILE A 199 -2.45 17.62 1.80
CA ILE A 199 -3.05 16.62 2.70
C ILE A 199 -4.57 16.84 2.83
N THR A 200 -5.01 18.07 3.00
CA THR A 200 -6.44 18.43 3.10
C THR A 200 -7.21 18.01 1.85
N VAL A 201 -6.63 18.19 0.66
CA VAL A 201 -7.21 17.72 -0.61
C VAL A 201 -7.05 16.21 -0.79
N GLY A 202 -5.93 15.63 -0.37
CA GLY A 202 -5.58 14.24 -0.63
C GLY A 202 -6.40 13.23 0.17
N VAL A 203 -6.72 13.53 1.44
CA VAL A 203 -7.41 12.58 2.32
C VAL A 203 -8.80 12.20 1.79
N PRO A 204 -9.69 13.13 1.41
CA PRO A 204 -11.00 12.77 0.82
C PRO A 204 -10.91 11.96 -0.48
N ASN A 205 -9.80 12.08 -1.22
CA ASN A 205 -9.59 11.43 -2.50
C ASN A 205 -8.80 10.11 -2.43
N SER A 206 -8.46 9.63 -1.24
CA SER A 206 -7.78 8.35 -1.06
C SER A 206 -8.56 7.53 -0.04
N LEU A 207 -8.08 7.48 1.19
CA LEU A 207 -8.62 6.65 2.27
C LEU A 207 -9.92 7.18 2.89
N GLY A 208 -10.67 8.01 2.17
CA GLY A 208 -11.91 8.59 2.66
C GLY A 208 -13.11 7.64 2.51
N PRO A 209 -14.18 7.86 3.30
CA PRO A 209 -15.55 7.44 2.99
C PRO A 209 -15.93 7.38 1.51
N GLY A 210 -15.50 8.33 0.68
CA GLY A 210 -15.81 8.37 -0.75
C GLY A 210 -15.31 7.16 -1.55
N GLU A 211 -14.06 6.72 -1.36
CA GLU A 211 -13.51 5.56 -2.06
C GLU A 211 -14.22 4.27 -1.61
N LEU A 212 -14.26 4.03 -0.30
CA LEU A 212 -14.89 2.83 0.27
C LEU A 212 -16.38 2.75 -0.07
N LEU A 213 -17.09 3.87 -0.05
CA LEU A 213 -18.51 3.91 -0.37
C LEU A 213 -18.78 3.61 -1.84
N GLN A 214 -17.91 4.05 -2.75
CA GLN A 214 -18.05 3.73 -4.17
C GLN A 214 -17.87 2.22 -4.43
N HIS A 215 -16.91 1.59 -3.75
CA HIS A 215 -16.60 0.18 -3.97
C HIS A 215 -17.54 -0.78 -3.22
N TYR A 216 -17.88 -0.46 -1.97
CA TYR A 216 -18.54 -1.39 -1.04
C TYR A 216 -19.89 -0.91 -0.51
N GLY A 217 -20.25 0.36 -0.77
CA GLY A 217 -21.53 0.90 -0.33
C GLY A 217 -22.73 0.25 -1.02
N THR A 218 -23.86 0.21 -0.33
CA THR A 218 -25.14 -0.08 -0.98
C THR A 218 -25.56 1.07 -1.89
N GLU A 219 -26.48 0.83 -2.82
CA GLU A 219 -26.97 1.89 -3.71
C GLU A 219 -27.63 3.04 -2.94
N GLU A 220 -28.33 2.74 -1.85
CA GLU A 220 -28.93 3.75 -0.97
C GLU A 220 -27.86 4.63 -0.32
N GLN A 221 -26.77 4.02 0.17
CA GLN A 221 -25.66 4.75 0.79
C GLN A 221 -24.93 5.62 -0.25
N LYS A 222 -24.66 5.08 -1.45
CA LYS A 222 -24.03 5.81 -2.55
C LYS A 222 -24.85 7.04 -2.93
N ASN A 223 -26.14 6.85 -3.18
CA ASN A 223 -27.06 7.92 -3.57
C ASN A 223 -27.22 9.00 -2.49
N ARG A 224 -27.11 8.63 -1.20
CA ARG A 224 -27.20 9.59 -0.09
C ARG A 224 -25.94 10.43 0.11
N TYR A 225 -24.76 9.81 0.06
CA TYR A 225 -23.52 10.48 0.49
C TYR A 225 -22.66 10.97 -0.66
N LEU A 226 -22.51 10.22 -1.77
CA LEU A 226 -21.59 10.60 -2.85
C LEU A 226 -21.93 11.97 -3.47
N PRO A 227 -23.20 12.34 -3.70
CA PRO A 227 -23.52 13.67 -4.20
C PRO A 227 -23.17 14.80 -3.23
N GLY A 228 -23.34 14.59 -1.92
CA GLY A 228 -22.97 15.57 -0.89
C GLY A 228 -21.46 15.73 -0.75
N LEU A 229 -20.72 14.62 -0.84
CA LEU A 229 -19.25 14.63 -0.90
C LEU A 229 -18.76 15.35 -2.15
N ALA A 230 -19.40 15.11 -3.30
CA ALA A 230 -19.05 15.75 -4.57
C ALA A 230 -19.21 17.28 -4.56
N ARG A 231 -20.20 17.79 -3.82
CA ARG A 231 -20.45 19.23 -3.66
C ARG A 231 -19.65 19.87 -2.52
N GLY A 232 -18.91 19.09 -1.73
CA GLY A 232 -18.20 19.57 -0.54
C GLY A 232 -19.13 20.01 0.61
N GLU A 233 -20.39 19.61 0.56
CA GLU A 233 -21.38 19.75 1.65
C GLU A 233 -21.07 18.75 2.76
N GLU A 234 -20.66 17.55 2.36
CA GLU A 234 -20.17 16.52 3.28
C GLU A 234 -18.63 16.56 3.29
N ILE A 235 -18.03 16.61 4.48
CA ILE A 235 -16.57 16.52 4.66
C ILE A 235 -16.27 15.17 5.32
N PRO A 236 -15.58 14.26 4.62
CA PRO A 236 -15.27 12.95 5.17
C PRO A 236 -13.99 12.97 6.02
N CYS A 237 -13.96 12.15 7.06
CA CYS A 237 -12.72 11.74 7.71
C CYS A 237 -12.69 10.22 7.92
N PHE A 238 -11.51 9.64 8.09
CA PHE A 238 -11.35 8.20 8.27
C PHE A 238 -10.58 7.88 9.55
N ALA A 239 -11.26 7.22 10.48
CA ALA A 239 -10.77 6.91 11.80
C ALA A 239 -10.38 5.44 11.92
N LEU A 240 -9.13 5.18 11.55
CA LEU A 240 -8.47 3.88 11.72
C LEU A 240 -7.51 3.89 12.91
N THR A 241 -6.58 4.84 12.94
CA THR A 241 -5.52 4.91 13.96
C THR A 241 -6.08 5.16 15.35
N SER A 242 -5.65 4.33 16.31
CA SER A 242 -6.01 4.40 17.72
C SER A 242 -4.77 4.79 18.54
N PRO A 243 -4.93 5.26 19.79
CA PRO A 243 -3.79 5.62 20.64
C PRO A 243 -2.68 4.57 20.71
N GLU A 244 -3.06 3.29 20.72
CA GLU A 244 -2.16 2.15 20.88
C GLU A 244 -1.93 1.34 19.58
N ALA A 245 -2.54 1.75 18.46
CA ALA A 245 -2.47 1.01 17.20
C ALA A 245 -2.38 1.95 15.98
N GLY A 246 -1.26 1.86 15.26
CA GLY A 246 -0.99 2.60 14.03
C GLY A 246 -0.60 1.66 12.89
N SER A 247 0.68 1.30 12.79
CA SER A 247 1.17 0.39 11.74
C SER A 247 0.54 -1.01 11.82
N ASP A 248 0.30 -1.52 13.03
CA ASP A 248 -0.50 -2.72 13.25
C ASP A 248 -1.98 -2.33 13.36
N ALA A 249 -2.61 -2.10 12.20
CA ALA A 249 -4.05 -1.78 12.12
C ALA A 249 -4.94 -2.95 12.61
N GLY A 250 -4.42 -4.18 12.64
CA GLY A 250 -5.09 -5.35 13.19
C GLY A 250 -5.28 -5.26 14.71
N ALA A 251 -4.40 -4.54 15.39
CA ALA A 251 -4.39 -4.41 16.85
C ALA A 251 -5.31 -3.31 17.40
N ILE A 252 -6.14 -2.65 16.58
CA ILE A 252 -7.05 -1.60 17.09
C ILE A 252 -7.90 -2.11 18.27
N PRO A 253 -8.03 -1.32 19.36
CA PRO A 253 -8.78 -1.71 20.55
C PRO A 253 -10.27 -1.34 20.46
N ASP A 254 -10.68 -0.63 19.42
CA ASP A 254 -12.05 -0.14 19.23
C ASP A 254 -13.02 -1.29 18.97
N VAL A 255 -14.16 -1.27 19.64
CA VAL A 255 -15.12 -2.37 19.66
C VAL A 255 -16.49 -1.90 19.19
N GLY A 256 -17.13 -2.72 18.36
CA GLY A 256 -18.55 -2.65 18.07
C GLY A 256 -19.23 -3.97 18.42
N THR A 257 -20.30 -3.92 19.20
CA THR A 257 -21.10 -5.11 19.53
C THR A 257 -22.45 -5.04 18.85
N VAL A 258 -22.79 -6.05 18.06
CA VAL A 258 -24.11 -6.18 17.43
C VAL A 258 -25.16 -6.38 18.52
N CYS A 259 -26.21 -5.56 18.49
CA CYS A 259 -27.30 -5.66 19.45
C CYS A 259 -28.60 -5.04 18.92
N MET A 260 -29.73 -5.50 19.44
CA MET A 260 -30.98 -4.75 19.36
C MET A 260 -30.91 -3.52 20.27
N GLY A 261 -31.44 -2.39 19.81
CA GLY A 261 -31.51 -1.15 20.59
C GLY A 261 -32.55 -0.19 20.05
N GLU A 262 -32.96 0.75 20.89
CA GLU A 262 -33.88 1.80 20.48
C GLU A 262 -33.12 2.92 19.74
N TRP A 263 -33.58 3.27 18.54
CA TRP A 263 -33.06 4.38 17.74
C TRP A 263 -34.24 5.13 17.13
N GLN A 264 -34.30 6.45 17.36
CA GLN A 264 -35.39 7.31 16.89
C GLN A 264 -36.80 6.81 17.27
N GLY A 265 -36.92 6.16 18.43
CA GLY A 265 -38.20 5.62 18.94
C GLY A 265 -38.58 4.24 18.39
N GLU A 266 -37.73 3.63 17.56
CA GLU A 266 -37.96 2.29 17.00
C GLU A 266 -36.91 1.30 17.51
N GLN A 267 -37.31 0.05 17.70
CA GLN A 267 -36.36 -1.04 17.98
C GLN A 267 -35.69 -1.49 16.69
N VAL A 268 -34.38 -1.31 16.61
CA VAL A 268 -33.58 -1.62 15.43
C VAL A 268 -32.43 -2.55 15.79
N LEU A 269 -31.98 -3.33 14.80
CA LEU A 269 -30.70 -4.01 14.86
C LEU A 269 -29.59 -3.01 14.55
N GLY A 270 -28.62 -2.89 15.44
CA GLY A 270 -27.51 -1.94 15.28
C GLY A 270 -26.24 -2.40 15.96
N MET A 271 -25.31 -1.47 16.15
CA MET A 271 -24.01 -1.71 16.78
C MET A 271 -23.81 -0.71 17.90
N ARG A 272 -23.45 -1.18 19.09
CA ARG A 272 -22.97 -0.33 20.17
C ARG A 272 -21.46 -0.19 20.05
N LEU A 273 -21.00 1.04 19.85
CA LEU A 273 -19.59 1.32 19.56
C LEU A 273 -18.89 1.97 20.76
N THR A 274 -17.69 1.48 21.08
CA THR A 274 -16.76 2.08 22.05
C THR A 274 -15.41 2.24 21.36
N TRP A 275 -14.96 3.48 21.19
CA TRP A 275 -13.78 3.77 20.39
C TRP A 275 -13.03 5.00 20.90
N ASN A 276 -11.73 5.08 20.60
CA ASN A 276 -10.88 6.24 20.83
C ASN A 276 -9.83 6.28 19.71
N LYS A 277 -9.83 7.35 18.92
CA LYS A 277 -9.05 7.48 17.69
C LYS A 277 -8.12 8.68 17.77
N ARG A 278 -6.97 8.60 17.10
CA ARG A 278 -5.90 9.62 17.19
C ARG A 278 -5.37 9.99 15.80
N TYR A 279 -5.04 11.26 15.61
CA TYR A 279 -4.50 11.82 14.36
C TYR A 279 -5.43 11.69 13.16
N ILE A 280 -6.73 11.91 13.38
CA ILE A 280 -7.73 11.83 12.33
C ILE A 280 -7.83 13.18 11.62
N THR A 281 -7.20 13.26 10.45
CA THR A 281 -7.26 14.46 9.59
C THR A 281 -8.70 14.80 9.25
N LEU A 282 -9.02 16.10 9.25
CA LEU A 282 -10.37 16.67 9.03
C LEU A 282 -11.42 16.38 10.11
N ALA A 283 -11.12 15.58 11.16
CA ALA A 283 -12.11 15.25 12.19
C ALA A 283 -12.82 16.46 12.85
N PRO A 284 -12.18 17.62 13.10
CA PRO A 284 -12.87 18.78 13.66
C PRO A 284 -13.94 19.40 12.76
N VAL A 285 -13.83 19.22 11.44
CA VAL A 285 -14.73 19.81 10.42
C VAL A 285 -15.52 18.76 9.66
N ALA A 286 -15.36 17.48 10.00
CA ALA A 286 -16.02 16.38 9.32
C ALA A 286 -17.53 16.35 9.60
N THR A 287 -18.30 16.02 8.57
CA THR A 287 -19.75 15.76 8.67
C THR A 287 -20.06 14.26 8.68
N VAL A 288 -19.15 13.46 8.13
CA VAL A 288 -19.25 12.00 8.06
C VAL A 288 -17.91 11.34 8.42
N LEU A 289 -17.98 10.34 9.28
CA LEU A 289 -16.85 9.57 9.76
C LEU A 289 -16.91 8.15 9.19
N GLY A 290 -15.85 7.71 8.52
CA GLY A 290 -15.59 6.28 8.34
C GLY A 290 -14.85 5.76 9.56
N LEU A 291 -15.47 4.90 10.37
CA LEU A 291 -14.88 4.34 11.59
C LEU A 291 -14.55 2.86 11.41
N ALA A 292 -13.28 2.51 11.60
CA ALA A 292 -12.85 1.11 11.67
C ALA A 292 -12.80 0.62 13.13
N PHE A 293 -13.38 -0.56 13.40
CA PHE A 293 -13.44 -1.18 14.73
C PHE A 293 -13.55 -2.70 14.61
N LYS A 294 -13.27 -3.43 15.70
CA LYS A 294 -13.50 -4.88 15.80
C LYS A 294 -14.96 -5.16 16.12
N LEU A 295 -15.63 -5.86 15.22
CA LEU A 295 -17.03 -6.25 15.38
C LEU A 295 -17.14 -7.55 16.17
N TYR A 296 -18.08 -7.60 17.10
CA TYR A 296 -18.49 -8.78 17.85
C TYR A 296 -19.99 -8.96 17.74
N ASP A 297 -20.43 -10.19 17.46
CA ASP A 297 -21.83 -10.59 17.35
C ASP A 297 -22.12 -11.78 18.28
N PRO A 298 -22.12 -11.57 19.61
CA PRO A 298 -22.21 -12.65 20.59
C PRO A 298 -23.57 -13.38 20.59
N ASN A 299 -24.57 -12.81 19.91
CA ASN A 299 -25.92 -13.37 19.84
C ASN A 299 -26.29 -13.82 18.42
N HIS A 300 -25.33 -13.83 17.49
CA HIS A 300 -25.53 -14.23 16.09
C HIS A 300 -26.71 -13.52 15.39
N LEU A 301 -26.83 -12.21 15.63
CA LEU A 301 -27.93 -11.41 15.06
C LEU A 301 -27.64 -10.95 13.64
N LEU A 302 -26.36 -10.90 13.24
CA LEU A 302 -25.90 -10.49 11.93
C LEU A 302 -25.24 -11.65 11.16
N SER A 303 -24.48 -12.50 11.84
CA SER A 303 -23.79 -13.64 11.20
C SER A 303 -23.53 -14.81 12.15
N ASP A 304 -23.22 -15.98 11.58
CA ASP A 304 -22.84 -17.19 12.34
C ASP A 304 -21.46 -17.07 13.03
N ASN A 305 -20.69 -16.01 12.78
CA ASN A 305 -19.40 -15.77 13.40
C ASN A 305 -19.50 -14.74 14.54
N GLU A 306 -19.15 -15.14 15.76
CA GLU A 306 -19.15 -14.25 16.93
C GLU A 306 -18.15 -13.09 16.82
N ALA A 307 -17.08 -13.24 16.03
CA ALA A 307 -16.07 -12.21 15.81
C ALA A 307 -15.73 -12.10 14.31
N PRO A 308 -16.57 -11.41 13.51
CA PRO A 308 -16.36 -11.25 12.06
C PRO A 308 -15.06 -10.56 11.67
N GLY A 309 -14.47 -9.80 12.60
CA GLY A 309 -13.19 -9.11 12.41
C GLY A 309 -13.36 -7.59 12.35
N ILE A 310 -12.44 -6.92 11.64
CA ILE A 310 -12.49 -5.47 11.49
C ILE A 310 -13.61 -5.08 10.52
N THR A 311 -14.46 -4.16 10.95
CA THR A 311 -15.59 -3.62 10.18
C THR A 311 -15.46 -2.10 10.09
N CYS A 312 -15.95 -1.54 8.99
CA CYS A 312 -16.05 -0.10 8.79
C CYS A 312 -17.52 0.34 8.85
N ALA A 313 -17.84 1.36 9.66
CA ALA A 313 -19.14 2.02 9.67
C ALA A 313 -19.02 3.46 9.20
N LEU A 314 -20.02 3.94 8.47
CA LEU A 314 -20.20 5.34 8.12
C LEU A 314 -21.14 5.99 9.15
N ILE A 315 -20.62 6.98 9.88
CA ILE A 315 -21.32 7.59 11.02
C ILE A 315 -21.42 9.11 10.78
N PRO A 316 -22.63 9.69 10.71
CA PRO A 316 -22.78 11.14 10.72
C PRO A 316 -22.24 11.74 12.02
N THR A 317 -21.46 12.81 11.94
CA THR A 317 -20.87 13.46 13.13
C THR A 317 -21.91 14.17 14.01
N SER A 318 -23.14 14.34 13.51
CA SER A 318 -24.30 14.77 14.30
C SER A 318 -24.83 13.70 15.26
N THR A 319 -24.29 12.48 15.24
CA THR A 319 -24.67 11.41 16.17
C THR A 319 -24.27 11.78 17.61
N PRO A 320 -25.17 11.74 18.61
CA PRO A 320 -24.95 12.34 19.93
C PRO A 320 -23.69 11.90 20.71
N ALA A 321 -23.16 10.71 20.41
CA ALA A 321 -21.97 10.15 21.07
C ALA A 321 -20.64 10.59 20.43
N TRP A 322 -20.67 11.24 19.26
CA TRP A 322 -19.46 11.74 18.60
C TRP A 322 -18.88 12.96 19.33
N ARG A 323 -17.58 12.92 19.61
CA ARG A 323 -16.81 14.06 20.12
C ARG A 323 -15.44 14.05 19.46
N SER A 324 -15.05 15.17 18.87
CA SER A 324 -13.67 15.42 18.44
C SER A 324 -13.01 16.42 19.37
N ALA A 325 -11.72 16.25 19.62
CA ALA A 325 -10.90 17.20 20.36
C ALA A 325 -9.71 17.60 19.50
N THR A 326 -9.52 18.91 19.32
CA THR A 326 -8.32 19.44 18.68
C THR A 326 -7.23 19.51 19.73
N ALA A 327 -6.08 18.88 19.49
CA ALA A 327 -4.90 19.08 20.34
C ALA A 327 -4.37 20.49 20.08
N THR A 328 -4.91 21.50 20.77
CA THR A 328 -4.33 22.84 20.74
C THR A 328 -3.01 22.80 21.50
N SER A 329 -1.88 22.79 20.78
CA SER A 329 -0.61 23.18 21.38
C SER A 329 -0.70 24.66 21.73
N ARG A 330 -0.81 24.97 23.01
CA ARG A 330 -0.34 26.26 23.53
C ARG A 330 1.17 26.20 23.66
#